data_AF-A0A9P6WIR8-F1
#
_entry.id   AF-A0A9P6WIR8-F1
#
_cell.length_a   1.000
_cell.length_b   1.000
_cell.length_c   1.000
_cell.angle_alpha   90.00
_cell.angle_beta   90.00
_cell.angle_gamma   90.00
#
_symmetry.space_group_name_H-M   'P 1'
#
loop_
_entity.id
_entity.type
_entity.pdbx_description
1 polymer ?
#
loop_
_entity_poly.entity_id
_entity_poly.type
_entity_poly.pdbx_seq_one_letter_code
_entity_poly.pdbx_strand_id
1 'polypeptide(L)'
;MPYQKIPKALRPLYLKGLPESRVLKQANHLDLISNYKNSAYKFNNISKLELIFKKHNAYGHMGMRQFWKFNLKTISFHNPELPIQVQRIECATKDEQLKCPAIIKATFKDGKSSIIEAKDKHSDDIMNELIKITNAEKVENESITSFTQKVQERA
;
A
#
# COMPACT_ATOMS: atom_id res chain seq x y z
N MET A 1 18.95 -36.87 0.44
CA MET A 1 18.93 -36.10 -0.81
C MET A 1 19.65 -34.78 -0.60
N PRO A 2 20.79 -34.50 -1.27
CA PRO A 2 21.43 -33.19 -1.16
C PRO A 2 20.50 -32.11 -1.74
N TYR A 3 20.37 -31.00 -1.03
CA TYR A 3 19.54 -29.86 -1.46
C TYR A 3 20.11 -29.25 -2.74
N GLN A 4 19.43 -29.47 -3.87
CA GLN A 4 19.85 -28.95 -5.17
C GLN A 4 19.39 -27.49 -5.29
N LYS A 5 20.35 -26.55 -5.41
CA LYS A 5 20.03 -25.12 -5.57
C LYS A 5 19.34 -24.90 -6.93
N ILE A 6 18.10 -24.41 -6.89
CA ILE A 6 17.34 -24.05 -8.10
C ILE A 6 18.09 -22.95 -8.88
N PRO A 7 18.33 -23.13 -10.19
CA PRO A 7 18.95 -22.12 -11.05
C PRO A 7 18.21 -20.78 -11.00
N LYS A 8 18.93 -19.65 -11.03
CA LYS A 8 18.35 -18.30 -10.95
C LYS A 8 17.25 -18.05 -12.00
N ALA A 9 17.42 -18.61 -13.20
CA ALA A 9 16.46 -18.48 -14.31
C ALA A 9 15.15 -19.26 -14.07
N LEU A 10 15.18 -20.33 -13.28
CA LEU A 10 14.02 -21.18 -12.95
C LEU A 10 13.37 -20.76 -11.62
N ARG A 11 13.81 -19.66 -11.02
CA ARG A 11 13.14 -19.13 -9.83
C ARG A 11 11.74 -18.67 -10.23
N PRO A 12 10.71 -18.98 -9.43
CA PRO A 12 9.39 -18.41 -9.60
C PRO A 12 9.47 -16.90 -9.77
N LEU A 13 8.59 -16.32 -10.61
CA LEU A 13 8.61 -14.89 -10.93
C LEU A 13 8.60 -13.99 -9.67
N TYR A 14 7.97 -14.45 -8.59
CA TYR A 14 7.92 -13.74 -7.30
C TYR A 14 9.24 -13.73 -6.51
N LEU A 15 10.24 -14.54 -6.90
CA LEU A 15 11.60 -14.56 -6.34
C LEU A 15 12.64 -13.88 -7.22
N LYS A 16 12.25 -13.40 -8.41
CA LYS A 16 13.15 -12.74 -9.35
C LYS A 16 13.48 -11.33 -8.85
N GLY A 17 14.76 -10.98 -8.81
CA GLY A 17 15.25 -9.68 -8.33
C GLY A 17 15.36 -9.55 -6.80
N LEU A 18 14.97 -10.57 -6.03
CA LEU A 18 15.15 -10.58 -4.58
C LEU A 18 16.52 -11.16 -4.18
N PRO A 19 17.13 -10.66 -3.09
CA PRO A 19 18.38 -11.17 -2.56
C PRO A 19 18.24 -12.63 -2.13
N GLU A 20 19.35 -13.37 -2.11
CA GLU A 20 19.29 -14.82 -1.88
C GLU A 20 19.02 -15.17 -0.41
N SER A 21 19.57 -14.38 0.52
CA SER A 21 19.43 -14.65 1.95
C SER A 21 18.01 -14.36 2.45
N ARG A 22 17.51 -15.21 3.36
CA ARG A 22 16.18 -15.04 3.96
C ARG A 22 16.05 -13.71 4.70
N VAL A 23 17.11 -13.31 5.40
CA VAL A 23 17.17 -12.06 6.18
C VAL A 23 17.10 -10.84 5.25
N LEU A 24 17.87 -10.82 4.15
CA LEU A 24 17.81 -9.70 3.21
C LEU A 24 16.46 -9.62 2.47
N LYS A 25 15.78 -10.76 2.24
CA LYS A 25 14.41 -10.74 1.70
C LYS A 25 13.43 -10.08 2.66
N GLN A 26 13.55 -10.36 3.96
CA GLN A 26 12.72 -9.74 4.98
C GLN A 26 13.02 -8.24 5.10
N ALA A 27 14.30 -7.87 5.11
CA ALA A 27 14.73 -6.48 5.12
C ALA A 27 14.18 -5.70 3.92
N ASN A 28 14.28 -6.25 2.71
CA ASN A 28 13.67 -5.66 1.50
C ASN A 28 12.15 -5.48 1.63
N HIS A 29 11.46 -6.44 2.26
CA HIS A 29 10.03 -6.29 2.48
C HIS A 29 9.71 -5.17 3.48
N LEU A 30 10.54 -4.99 4.51
CA LEU A 30 10.43 -3.85 5.44
C LEU A 30 10.73 -2.52 4.74
N ASP A 31 11.70 -2.48 3.82
CA ASP A 31 11.99 -1.31 3.00
C ASP A 31 10.80 -0.92 2.11
N LEU A 32 10.07 -1.89 1.57
CA LEU A 32 8.83 -1.63 0.83
C LEU A 32 7.72 -1.08 1.74
N ILE A 33 7.71 -1.43 3.03
CA ILE A 33 6.77 -0.88 4.01
C ILE A 33 7.21 0.53 4.42
N SER A 34 8.51 0.83 4.48
CA SER A 34 8.98 2.18 4.84
C SER A 34 8.81 3.17 3.68
N ASN A 35 9.06 2.75 2.42
CA ASN A 35 8.95 3.63 1.26
C ASN A 35 8.70 2.90 -0.07
N TYR A 36 7.45 2.52 -0.32
CA TYR A 36 7.00 2.10 -1.64
C TYR A 36 6.82 3.30 -2.58
N LYS A 37 7.53 3.37 -3.71
CA LYS A 37 7.32 4.36 -4.79
C LYS A 37 7.06 5.81 -4.29
N ASN A 38 7.82 6.29 -3.30
CA ASN A 38 7.64 7.63 -2.72
C ASN A 38 6.25 7.88 -2.09
N SER A 39 5.60 6.87 -1.55
CA SER A 39 4.31 6.98 -0.84
C SER A 39 4.45 7.30 0.66
N ALA A 40 5.65 7.67 1.11
CA ALA A 40 5.90 8.10 2.48
C ALA A 40 5.39 9.53 2.71
N TYR A 41 4.19 9.65 3.29
CA TYR A 41 3.55 10.93 3.62
C TYR A 41 2.97 10.89 5.04
N LYS A 42 2.99 12.05 5.71
CA LYS A 42 2.33 12.29 7.00
C LYS A 42 1.01 13.02 6.81
N PHE A 43 -0.02 12.54 7.51
CA PHE A 43 -1.38 13.07 7.45
C PHE A 43 -1.74 13.75 8.77
N ASN A 44 -1.35 15.01 8.93
CA ASN A 44 -1.61 15.76 10.16
C ASN A 44 -3.06 16.26 10.27
N ASN A 45 -3.74 16.45 9.14
CA ASN A 45 -5.08 17.07 9.05
C ASN A 45 -6.24 16.06 9.14
N ILE A 46 -5.95 14.77 9.04
CA ILE A 46 -6.95 13.70 9.00
C ILE A 46 -7.09 13.08 10.40
N SER A 47 -8.34 12.81 10.79
CA SER A 47 -8.67 12.06 11.99
C SER A 47 -8.90 10.57 11.70
N LYS A 48 -9.54 10.22 10.57
CA LYS A 48 -9.83 8.83 10.19
C LYS A 48 -9.79 8.62 8.69
N LEU A 49 -9.32 7.46 8.25
CA LEU A 49 -9.30 7.07 6.85
C LEU A 49 -10.03 5.74 6.68
N GLU A 50 -11.03 5.69 5.80
CA GLU A 50 -11.81 4.50 5.50
C GLU A 50 -11.68 4.12 4.03
N LEU A 51 -11.45 2.85 3.74
CA LEU A 51 -11.43 2.32 2.39
C LEU A 51 -12.55 1.29 2.25
N ILE A 52 -13.35 1.46 1.20
CA ILE A 52 -14.43 0.54 0.86
C ILE A 52 -14.23 0.12 -0.58
N PHE A 53 -13.94 -1.17 -0.79
CA PHE A 53 -13.81 -1.73 -2.13
C PHE A 53 -14.13 -3.23 -2.11
N LYS A 54 -14.42 -3.80 -3.27
CA LYS A 54 -14.74 -5.24 -3.34
C LYS A 54 -13.51 -6.13 -3.26
N LYS A 55 -13.73 -7.37 -2.84
CA LYS A 55 -12.67 -8.39 -2.68
C LYS A 55 -12.04 -8.80 -4.03
N HIS A 56 -12.84 -8.88 -5.09
CA HIS A 56 -12.44 -9.25 -6.45
C HIS A 56 -11.92 -8.07 -7.28
N ASN A 57 -11.06 -8.33 -8.27
CA ASN A 57 -10.39 -7.27 -9.05
C ASN A 57 -11.18 -6.78 -10.26
N ALA A 58 -12.27 -7.46 -10.63
CA ALA A 58 -13.05 -7.14 -11.83
C ALA A 58 -13.61 -5.71 -11.81
N TYR A 59 -14.02 -5.17 -12.95
CA TYR A 59 -14.74 -3.88 -13.09
C TYR A 59 -14.06 -2.69 -12.37
N GLY A 60 -12.74 -2.54 -12.51
CA GLY A 60 -12.06 -1.32 -12.08
C GLY A 60 -11.53 -1.26 -10.64
N HIS A 61 -11.48 -2.38 -9.91
CA HIS A 61 -11.05 -2.36 -8.49
C HIS A 61 -9.57 -2.73 -8.27
N MET A 62 -8.84 -2.99 -9.36
CA MET A 62 -7.42 -3.37 -9.27
C MET A 62 -6.55 -2.25 -8.67
N GLY A 63 -6.77 -1.00 -9.05
CA GLY A 63 -6.02 0.14 -8.49
C GLY A 63 -6.17 0.24 -6.98
N MET A 64 -7.41 0.16 -6.48
CA MET A 64 -7.70 0.14 -5.04
C MET A 64 -7.04 -1.02 -4.30
N ARG A 65 -7.00 -2.22 -4.90
CA ARG A 65 -6.29 -3.35 -4.32
C ARG A 65 -4.79 -3.10 -4.22
N GLN A 66 -4.18 -2.52 -5.26
CA GLN A 66 -2.75 -2.20 -5.23
C GLN A 66 -2.43 -1.09 -4.24
N PHE A 67 -3.29 -0.06 -4.18
CA PHE A 67 -3.21 1.00 -3.17
C PHE A 67 -3.25 0.41 -1.76
N TRP A 68 -4.23 -0.45 -1.46
CA TRP A 68 -4.32 -1.13 -0.16
C TRP A 68 -3.12 -2.03 0.13
N LYS A 69 -2.60 -2.74 -0.87
CA LYS A 69 -1.49 -3.68 -0.70
C LYS A 69 -0.15 -3.00 -0.46
N PHE A 70 0.09 -1.86 -1.09
CA PHE A 70 1.40 -1.21 -1.11
C PHE A 70 1.36 0.17 -0.44
N ASN A 71 0.67 1.15 -1.02
CA ASN A 71 0.62 2.52 -0.52
C ASN A 71 0.02 2.63 0.89
N LEU A 72 -0.99 1.84 1.23
CA LEU A 72 -1.61 1.94 2.56
C LEU A 72 -0.69 1.45 3.69
N LYS A 73 0.21 0.51 3.38
CA LYS A 73 1.18 0.00 4.36
C LYS A 73 2.20 1.08 4.72
N THR A 74 2.69 1.82 3.73
CA THR A 74 3.63 2.92 3.95
C THR A 74 2.97 4.07 4.69
N ILE A 75 1.73 4.40 4.33
CA ILE A 75 0.94 5.40 5.06
C ILE A 75 0.79 5.00 6.54
N SER A 76 0.40 3.75 6.82
CA SER A 76 0.24 3.26 8.19
C SER A 76 1.56 3.24 8.96
N PHE A 77 2.69 2.98 8.29
CA PHE A 77 4.01 2.97 8.91
C PHE A 77 4.43 4.36 9.40
N HIS A 78 4.14 5.42 8.63
CA HIS A 78 4.47 6.80 9.00
C HIS A 78 3.41 7.49 9.86
N ASN A 79 2.20 6.91 9.95
CA ASN A 79 1.07 7.45 10.69
C ASN A 79 0.45 6.39 11.61
N PRO A 80 1.19 5.91 12.63
CA PRO A 80 0.71 4.82 13.49
C PRO A 80 -0.51 5.22 14.33
N GLU A 81 -0.68 6.51 14.61
CA GLU A 81 -1.81 7.04 15.38
C GLU A 81 -3.09 7.20 14.54
N LEU A 82 -2.98 7.17 13.21
CA LEU A 82 -4.11 7.41 12.33
C LEU A 82 -4.95 6.12 12.20
N PRO A 83 -6.21 6.11 12.65
CA PRO A 83 -7.08 4.95 12.51
C PRO A 83 -7.48 4.75 11.04
N ILE A 84 -7.03 3.64 10.47
CA ILE A 84 -7.36 3.21 9.10
C ILE A 84 -8.31 2.02 9.16
N GLN A 85 -9.50 2.16 8.55
CA GLN A 85 -10.48 1.08 8.43
C GLN A 85 -10.58 0.61 6.99
N VAL A 86 -10.49 -0.69 6.77
CA VAL A 86 -10.63 -1.30 5.44
C VAL A 86 -11.82 -2.24 5.44
N GLN A 87 -12.81 -1.95 4.60
CA GLN A 87 -13.97 -2.80 4.37
C GLN A 87 -13.88 -3.42 2.97
N ARG A 88 -13.74 -4.74 2.96
CA ARG A 88 -13.73 -5.53 1.72
C ARG A 88 -15.08 -6.20 1.52
N ILE A 89 -15.80 -5.77 0.50
CA ILE A 89 -17.15 -6.28 0.21
C ILE A 89 -17.04 -7.52 -0.66
N GLU A 90 -17.74 -8.58 -0.28
CA GLU A 90 -17.93 -9.78 -1.09
C GLU A 90 -19.27 -9.64 -1.83
N CYS A 91 -19.25 -9.82 -3.15
CA CYS A 91 -20.43 -9.65 -4.01
C CYS A 91 -20.61 -10.96 -4.77
N ALA A 92 -21.77 -11.60 -4.59
CA ALA A 92 -22.03 -12.92 -5.17
C ALA A 92 -22.51 -12.80 -6.63
N THR A 93 -23.36 -11.81 -6.92
CA THR A 93 -23.96 -11.62 -8.24
C THR A 93 -23.18 -10.62 -9.10
N LYS A 94 -23.30 -10.74 -10.43
CA LYS A 94 -22.66 -9.81 -11.38
C LYS A 94 -23.17 -8.37 -11.19
N ASP A 95 -24.46 -8.20 -10.90
CA ASP A 95 -25.08 -6.89 -10.74
C ASP A 95 -24.57 -6.16 -9.48
N GLU A 96 -24.40 -6.89 -8.37
CA GLU A 96 -23.74 -6.37 -7.16
C GLU A 96 -22.28 -5.98 -7.44
N GLN A 97 -21.56 -6.79 -8.23
CA GLN A 97 -20.16 -6.53 -8.56
C GLN A 97 -19.97 -5.25 -9.39
N LEU A 98 -20.96 -4.88 -10.22
CA LEU A 98 -20.97 -3.66 -11.01
C LEU A 98 -21.30 -2.42 -10.15
N LYS A 99 -22.27 -2.57 -9.23
CA LYS A 99 -22.73 -1.50 -8.33
C LYS A 99 -21.79 -1.23 -7.15
N CYS A 100 -20.92 -2.17 -6.80
CA CYS A 100 -20.04 -2.01 -5.65
C CYS A 100 -19.13 -0.77 -5.80
N PRO A 101 -19.12 0.15 -4.82
CA PRO A 101 -18.26 1.32 -4.87
C PRO A 101 -16.80 0.95 -4.61
N ALA A 102 -15.90 1.78 -5.14
CA ALA A 102 -14.48 1.81 -4.85
C ALA A 102 -14.16 3.20 -4.31
N ILE A 103 -14.22 3.37 -2.98
CA ILE A 103 -14.22 4.68 -2.34
C ILE A 103 -13.16 4.73 -1.23
N ILE A 104 -12.50 5.88 -1.12
CA ILE A 104 -11.73 6.27 0.06
C ILE A 104 -12.44 7.45 0.72
N LYS A 105 -12.76 7.33 2.00
CA LYS A 105 -13.29 8.42 2.81
C LYS A 105 -12.19 8.90 3.75
N ALA A 106 -11.85 10.18 3.66
CA ALA A 106 -10.97 10.83 4.62
C ALA A 106 -11.82 11.78 5.48
N THR A 107 -11.77 11.57 6.80
CA THR A 107 -12.45 12.41 7.79
C THR A 107 -11.41 13.33 8.40
N PHE A 108 -11.57 14.63 8.20
CA PHE A 108 -10.68 15.66 8.73
C PHE A 108 -10.93 15.90 10.23
N LYS A 109 -9.93 16.48 10.90
CA LYS A 109 -10.08 16.91 12.30
C LYS A 109 -11.21 17.93 12.51
N ASP A 110 -11.54 18.70 11.47
CA ASP A 110 -12.65 19.66 11.45
C ASP A 110 -14.05 19.00 11.36
N GLY A 111 -14.11 17.66 11.31
CA GLY A 111 -15.36 16.90 11.16
C GLY A 111 -15.89 16.82 9.72
N LYS A 112 -15.26 17.51 8.77
CA LYS A 112 -15.57 17.38 7.33
C LYS A 112 -15.11 16.02 6.80
N SER A 113 -15.87 15.44 5.89
CA SER A 113 -15.51 14.21 5.19
C SER A 113 -15.34 14.46 3.69
N SER A 114 -14.21 14.08 3.11
CA SER A 114 -14.00 14.03 1.66
C SER A 114 -14.09 12.59 1.16
N ILE A 115 -14.79 12.40 0.04
CA ILE A 115 -14.97 11.12 -0.61
C ILE A 115 -14.17 11.12 -1.92
N ILE A 116 -13.31 10.14 -2.10
CA ILE A 116 -12.53 9.93 -3.33
C ILE A 116 -13.07 8.68 -4.01
N GLU A 117 -13.57 8.85 -5.23
CA GLU A 117 -13.94 7.74 -6.11
C GLU A 117 -12.69 7.20 -6.80
N ALA A 118 -12.40 5.92 -6.58
CA ALA A 118 -11.17 5.27 -7.00
C ALA A 118 -11.43 4.09 -7.95
N LYS A 119 -12.61 4.06 -8.58
CA LYS A 119 -12.96 3.07 -9.60
C LYS A 119 -12.21 3.38 -10.89
N ASP A 120 -11.66 2.35 -11.53
CA ASP A 120 -10.90 2.41 -12.79
C ASP A 120 -9.60 3.26 -12.74
N LYS A 121 -9.23 3.80 -11.58
CA LYS A 121 -7.99 4.57 -11.38
C LYS A 121 -6.80 3.67 -11.07
N HIS A 122 -5.59 4.13 -11.39
CA HIS A 122 -4.37 3.46 -10.98
C HIS A 122 -4.02 3.82 -9.51
N SER A 123 -3.21 2.99 -8.84
CA SER A 123 -2.81 3.23 -7.44
C SER A 123 -2.11 4.56 -7.23
N ASP A 124 -1.33 4.97 -8.22
CA ASP A 124 -0.51 6.18 -8.17
C ASP A 124 -1.40 7.43 -8.31
N ASP A 125 -2.45 7.37 -9.14
CA ASP A 125 -3.43 8.46 -9.27
C ASP A 125 -4.26 8.63 -7.99
N ILE A 126 -4.70 7.52 -7.40
CA ILE A 126 -5.42 7.50 -6.12
C ILE A 126 -4.58 8.16 -5.02
N MET A 127 -3.29 7.84 -4.98
CA MET A 127 -2.36 8.44 -4.01
C MET A 127 -2.22 9.96 -4.24
N ASN A 128 -2.05 10.39 -5.49
CA ASN A 128 -1.91 11.80 -5.83
C ASN A 128 -3.16 12.61 -5.47
N GLU A 129 -4.36 12.07 -5.71
CA GLU A 129 -5.62 12.70 -5.28
C GLU A 129 -5.72 12.81 -3.76
N LEU A 130 -5.33 11.76 -3.05
CA LEU A 130 -5.34 11.74 -1.59
C LEU A 130 -4.39 12.80 -1.02
N ILE A 131 -3.18 12.93 -1.56
CA ILE A 131 -2.22 13.97 -1.15
C ILE A 131 -2.80 15.37 -1.37
N LYS A 132 -3.39 15.62 -2.54
CA LYS A 132 -3.99 16.92 -2.89
C LYS A 132 -5.13 17.32 -1.96
N ILE A 133 -5.98 16.36 -1.60
CA ILE A 133 -7.14 16.62 -0.74
C ILE A 133 -6.72 16.84 0.71
N THR A 134 -5.67 16.15 1.16
CA THR A 134 -5.29 16.11 2.57
C THR A 134 -4.16 17.07 2.92
N ASN A 135 -3.54 17.69 1.90
CA ASN A 135 -2.33 18.51 2.02
C ASN A 135 -1.25 17.78 2.82
N ALA A 136 -1.05 16.50 2.51
CA ALA A 136 -0.13 15.65 3.24
C ALA A 136 1.32 16.11 3.06
N GLU A 137 2.10 16.05 4.14
CA GLU A 137 3.50 16.41 4.13
C GLU A 137 4.34 15.22 3.70
N LYS A 138 5.26 15.44 2.76
CA LYS A 138 6.16 14.39 2.32
C LYS A 138 7.20 14.11 3.42
N VAL A 139 7.43 12.84 3.70
CA VAL A 139 8.49 12.43 4.64
C VAL A 139 9.85 12.62 3.98
N GLU A 140 10.78 13.26 4.67
CA GLU A 140 12.15 13.49 4.19
C GLU A 140 12.91 12.17 4.05
N ASN A 141 13.72 12.06 3.00
CA ASN A 141 14.42 10.82 2.66
C ASN A 141 15.35 10.33 3.78
N GLU A 142 15.92 11.23 4.58
CA GLU A 142 16.83 10.89 5.69
C GLU A 142 16.10 10.19 6.85
N SER A 143 14.83 10.51 7.05
CA SER A 143 14.00 9.89 8.08
C SER A 143 13.45 8.51 7.65
N ILE A 144 13.55 8.17 6.36
CA ILE A 144 13.11 6.87 5.84
C ILE A 144 14.15 5.82 6.21
N THR A 145 13.74 4.88 7.06
CA THR A 145 14.63 3.80 7.48
C THR A 145 14.88 2.81 6.33
N SER A 146 16.15 2.62 5.97
CA SER A 146 16.62 1.48 5.16
C SER A 146 17.08 0.34 6.07
N PHE A 147 16.37 -0.78 6.01
CA PHE A 147 16.64 -2.01 6.75
C PHE A 147 17.65 -2.89 6.04
N THR A 148 17.68 -2.91 4.70
CA THR A 148 18.69 -3.70 3.98
C THR A 148 20.10 -3.24 4.23
N GLN A 149 20.36 -1.93 4.20
CA GLN A 149 21.68 -1.37 4.50
C GLN A 149 22.12 -1.77 5.91
N LYS A 150 21.25 -1.61 6.92
CA LYS A 150 21.52 -1.99 8.31
C LYS A 150 21.83 -3.47 8.49
N VAL A 151 21.19 -4.36 7.72
CA VAL A 151 21.48 -5.80 7.77
C VAL A 151 22.83 -6.12 7.11
N GLN A 152 23.16 -5.43 6.02
CA GLN A 152 24.44 -5.61 5.34
C GLN A 152 25.62 -5.10 6.17
N GLU A 153 25.46 -3.99 6.89
CA GLU A 153 26.48 -3.44 7.79
C GLU A 153 26.80 -4.33 9.00
N ARG A 154 25.87 -5.23 9.36
CA ARG A 154 26.02 -6.15 10.51
C ARG A 154 26.50 -7.55 10.11
N ALA A 155 26.52 -7.86 8.82
CA ALA A 155 26.86 -9.19 8.28
C ALA A 155 28.35 -9.28 7.93
#